data_AF-A0A2R6K3H5-F1
#
_entry.id   AF-A0A2R6K3H5-F1
#
_cell.length_a   1.000
_cell.length_b   1.000
_cell.length_c   1.000
_cell.angle_alpha   90.00
_cell.angle_beta   90.00
_cell.angle_gamma   90.00
#
_symmetry.space_group_name_H-M   'P 1'
#
loop_
_entity.id
_entity.type
_entity.pdbx_description
1 polymer ?
#
loop_
_entity_poly.entity_id
_entity_poly.type
_entity_poly.pdbx_seq_one_letter_code
_entity_poly.pdbx_strand_id
1 'polypeptide(L)'
;DQRNGEQYNLHIGQCIYCRLCEEVCPVDAILLTQNFEWTADTKDEFVLDMEQLKNVPWYKDIDPLESREPDRGGWIGEGDGEVDYQ
;
A
#
# COMPACT_ATOMS: atom_id res chain seq x y z
N ASP A 1 25.05 -2.13 2.20
CA ASP A 1 23.87 -2.92 1.83
C ASP A 1 23.36 -3.70 3.03
N GLN A 2 22.52 -3.06 3.85
CA GLN A 2 21.77 -3.74 4.91
C GLN A 2 20.33 -3.83 4.44
N ARG A 3 20.06 -4.82 3.56
CA ARG A 3 18.71 -5.31 3.30
C ARG A 3 18.55 -6.63 4.06
N ASN A 4 18.69 -6.57 5.37
CA ASN A 4 18.21 -7.63 6.25
C ASN A 4 16.72 -7.38 6.44
N GLY A 5 15.86 -8.34 6.04
CA GLY A 5 14.40 -8.24 6.21
C GLY A 5 13.92 -8.24 7.67
N GLU A 6 14.80 -7.90 8.61
CA GLU A 6 14.53 -7.79 10.04
C GLU A 6 13.88 -6.46 10.41
N GLN A 7 14.01 -5.43 9.57
CA GLN A 7 13.43 -4.10 9.80
C GLN A 7 12.68 -3.61 8.57
N TYR A 8 11.46 -3.12 8.77
CA TYR A 8 10.63 -2.51 7.74
C TYR A 8 9.97 -1.27 8.33
N ASN A 9 10.27 -0.10 7.77
CA ASN A 9 9.69 1.18 8.16
C ASN A 9 9.07 1.84 6.92
N LEU A 10 7.78 2.15 6.99
CA LEU A 10 7.05 2.87 5.95
C LEU A 10 6.91 4.34 6.35
N HIS A 11 7.55 5.23 5.59
CA HIS A 11 7.45 6.67 5.78
C HIS A 11 6.23 7.22 5.01
N ILE A 12 5.05 7.16 5.62
CA ILE A 12 3.78 7.63 5.04
C ILE A 12 3.86 9.12 4.66
N GLY A 13 4.52 9.95 5.46
CA GLY A 13 4.69 11.37 5.18
C GLY A 13 5.59 11.69 3.98
N GLN A 14 6.26 10.68 3.42
CA GLN A 14 7.05 10.77 2.17
C GLN A 14 6.46 9.92 1.04
N CYS A 15 5.52 9.02 1.36
CA CYS A 15 4.85 8.17 0.40
C CYS A 15 3.98 9.03 -0.52
N ILE A 16 4.11 8.81 -1.83
CA ILE A 16 3.26 9.47 -2.85
C ILE A 16 2.09 8.58 -3.28
N TYR A 17 1.85 7.47 -2.58
CA TYR A 17 0.75 6.54 -2.82
C TYR A 17 0.70 5.95 -4.25
N CYS A 18 1.86 5.75 -4.87
CA CYS A 18 1.99 5.30 -6.26
C CYS A 18 1.81 3.78 -6.49
N ARG A 19 1.55 2.99 -5.44
CA ARG A 19 1.40 1.52 -5.49
C ARG A 19 2.57 0.68 -6.00
N LEU A 20 3.71 1.27 -6.36
CA LEU A 20 4.89 0.51 -6.81
C LEU A 20 5.35 -0.57 -5.81
N CYS A 21 5.20 -0.34 -4.51
CA CYS A 21 5.55 -1.33 -3.48
C CYS A 21 4.62 -2.55 -3.49
N GLU A 22 3.35 -2.37 -3.85
CA GLU A 22 2.38 -3.44 -4.01
C GLU A 22 2.66 -4.23 -5.28
N GLU A 23 2.86 -3.54 -6.41
CA GLU A 23 3.12 -4.18 -7.71
C GLU A 23 4.40 -5.02 -7.73
N VAL A 24 5.46 -4.54 -7.08
CA VAL A 24 6.75 -5.24 -7.06
C VAL A 24 6.77 -6.42 -6.08
N CYS A 25 5.80 -6.52 -5.18
CA CYS A 25 5.80 -7.55 -4.15
C CYS A 25 5.42 -8.91 -4.74
N PRO A 26 6.32 -9.91 -4.77
CA PRO A 26 6.04 -11.19 -5.44
C PRO A 26 5.08 -12.11 -4.66
N VAL A 27 4.75 -11.76 -3.41
CA VAL A 27 3.99 -12.58 -2.47
C VAL A 27 2.88 -11.80 -1.78
N ASP A 28 2.54 -10.61 -2.28
CA ASP A 28 1.45 -9.79 -1.75
C ASP A 28 1.57 -9.44 -0.26
N ALA A 29 2.80 -9.20 0.23
CA ALA A 29 3.04 -8.86 1.63
C ALA A 29 2.64 -7.42 2.01
N ILE A 30 2.42 -6.55 1.02
CA ILE A 30 1.97 -5.17 1.19
C ILE A 30 0.88 -4.84 0.18
N LEU A 31 -0.11 -4.08 0.62
CA LEU A 31 -1.29 -3.68 -0.13
C LEU A 31 -1.64 -2.23 0.21
N LEU A 32 -1.89 -1.39 -0.80
CA LEU A 32 -2.43 -0.07 -0.57
C LEU A 32 -3.96 -0.12 -0.52
N THR A 33 -4.52 0.07 0.68
CA THR A 33 -5.97 0.09 0.90
C THR A 33 -6.61 1.43 0.48
N GLN A 34 -7.94 1.47 0.41
CA GLN A 34 -8.71 2.70 0.17
C GLN A 34 -8.85 3.61 1.40
N ASN A 35 -8.21 3.29 2.53
CA ASN A 35 -8.26 4.13 3.72
C ASN A 35 -7.38 5.37 3.55
N PHE A 36 -8.02 6.53 3.36
CA PHE A 36 -7.34 7.82 3.18
C PHE A 36 -7.38 8.71 4.43
N GLU A 37 -8.18 8.35 5.43
CA GLU A 37 -8.42 9.17 6.63
C GLU A 37 -7.39 8.88 7.73
N TRP A 38 -6.11 9.14 7.46
CA TRP A 38 -5.06 9.09 8.49
C TRP A 38 -4.58 10.50 8.84
N THR A 39 -4.70 10.86 10.11
CA THR A 39 -4.15 12.11 10.66
C THR A 39 -3.22 11.80 11.82
N ALA A 40 -2.17 12.60 11.94
CA ALA A 40 -1.20 12.52 13.02
C ALA A 40 -0.83 13.93 13.47
N ASP A 41 -0.48 14.08 14.74
CA ASP A 41 -0.13 15.37 15.34
C ASP A 41 1.34 15.73 15.09
N THR A 42 2.18 14.72 14.92
CA THR A 42 3.62 14.88 14.68
C THR A 42 4.08 14.17 13.41
N LYS A 43 5.23 14.60 12.88
CA LYS A 43 5.81 13.99 11.67
C LYS A 43 6.27 12.55 11.92
N ASP A 44 6.75 12.26 13.12
CA ASP A 44 7.31 10.93 13.47
C ASP A 44 6.22 9.85 13.52
N GLU A 45 4.96 10.23 13.81
CA GLU A 45 3.79 9.35 13.74
C GLU A 45 3.45 8.89 12.30
N PHE A 46 3.99 9.54 11.27
CA PHE A 46 3.89 9.08 9.89
C PHE A 46 4.99 8.09 9.49
N VAL A 47 5.79 7.62 10.43
CA VAL A 47 6.76 6.52 10.21
C VAL A 47 6.24 5.30 10.93
N LEU A 48 5.77 4.32 10.17
CA LEU A 48 5.21 3.08 10.73
C LEU A 48 6.21 1.93 10.60
N ASP A 49 6.50 1.27 11.71
CA ASP A 49 7.21 -0.01 11.71
C ASP A 49 6.29 -1.19 11.34
N MET A 50 6.88 -2.37 11.20
CA MET A 50 6.15 -3.60 10.87
C MET A 50 5.04 -3.95 11.87
N GLU A 51 5.24 -3.70 13.16
CA GLU A 51 4.24 -4.04 14.17
C GLU A 51 3.09 -3.03 14.15
N GLN A 52 3.37 -1.74 13.94
CA GLN A 52 2.34 -0.72 13.75
C GLN A 52 1.49 -1.01 12.51
N LEU A 53 2.10 -1.42 11.39
CA LEU A 53 1.38 -1.77 10.16
C LEU A 53 0.41 -2.94 10.33
N LYS A 54 0.76 -3.96 11.14
CA LYS A 54 -0.13 -5.11 11.42
C LYS A 54 -1.28 -4.77 12.37
N ASN A 55 -1.16 -3.67 13.12
CA ASN A 55 -2.10 -3.29 14.17
C ASN A 55 -2.94 -2.06 13.81
N VAL A 56 -2.92 -1.61 12.54
CA VAL A 56 -3.81 -0.54 12.09
C VAL A 56 -5.29 -0.94 12.27
N PRO A 57 -6.19 -0.02 12.65
CA PRO A 57 -7.57 -0.37 13.02
C PRO A 57 -8.34 -1.17 11.97
N TRP A 58 -8.10 -0.87 10.70
CA TRP A 58 -8.76 -1.50 9.56
C TRP A 58 -8.12 -2.83 9.14
N TYR A 59 -6.99 -3.25 9.71
CA TYR A 59 -6.21 -4.41 9.23
C TYR A 59 -7.06 -5.68 9.03
N LYS A 60 -8.05 -5.91 9.90
CA LYS A 60 -8.90 -7.11 9.88
C LYS A 60 -10.11 -7.00 8.95
N ASP A 61 -10.48 -5.80 8.57
CA ASP A 61 -11.68 -5.51 7.77
C ASP A 61 -11.32 -5.23 6.30
N ILE A 62 -10.03 -5.32 5.95
CA ILE A 62 -9.56 -5.22 4.57
C ILE A 62 -9.94 -6.48 3.80
N ASP A 63 -10.74 -6.34 2.74
CA ASP A 63 -10.75 -7.29 1.65
C ASP A 63 -9.59 -6.95 0.68
N PRO A 64 -8.58 -7.83 0.53
CA PRO A 64 -7.45 -7.57 -0.35
C PRO A 64 -7.83 -7.46 -1.83
N LEU A 65 -8.87 -8.18 -2.27
CA LEU A 65 -9.35 -8.11 -3.63
C LEU A 65 -10.08 -6.78 -3.84
N GLU A 66 -11.03 -6.42 -2.98
CA GLU A 66 -11.73 -5.14 -3.12
C GLU A 66 -10.79 -3.93 -3.03
N SER A 67 -9.71 -4.01 -2.26
CA SER A 67 -8.69 -2.94 -2.19
C SER A 67 -7.86 -2.78 -3.47
N ARG A 68 -7.73 -3.86 -4.25
CA ARG A 68 -7.02 -3.91 -5.54
C ARG A 68 -7.87 -3.50 -6.72
N GLU A 69 -9.18 -3.67 -6.63
CA GLU A 69 -10.10 -3.51 -7.74
C GLU A 69 -10.57 -2.07 -8.09
N PRO A 70 -10.40 -0.99 -7.30
CA PRO A 70 -10.91 0.33 -7.72
C PRO A 70 -10.13 0.91 -8.92
N ASP A 71 -9.01 0.29 -9.31
CA ASP A 71 -8.15 0.69 -10.42
C ASP A 71 -7.92 -0.40 -11.46
N ARG A 72 -8.16 -1.69 -11.18
CA ARG A 72 -8.13 -2.71 -12.26
C ARG A 72 -9.25 -2.52 -13.28
N GLY A 73 -10.42 -2.03 -12.88
CA GLY A 73 -11.50 -1.73 -13.83
C GLY A 73 -11.40 -0.34 -14.48
N GLY A 74 -10.56 0.55 -13.96
CA GLY A 74 -10.41 1.93 -14.44
C GLY A 74 -9.18 2.16 -15.33
N TRP A 75 -8.13 1.35 -15.17
CA TRP A 75 -6.90 1.38 -15.98
C TRP A 75 -6.87 0.33 -17.08
N ILE A 76 -7.66 -0.73 -16.96
CA ILE A 76 -7.91 -1.66 -18.05
C ILE A 76 -9.13 -1.08 -18.76
N GLY A 77 -8.91 -0.43 -19.91
CA GLY A 77 -10.03 -0.13 -20.81
C GLY A 77 -10.79 -1.42 -21.16
N GLU A 78 -11.86 -1.34 -21.95
CA GLU A 78 -12.60 -2.53 -22.40
C GLU A 78 -11.76 -3.54 -23.24
N GLY A 79 -10.43 -3.38 -23.33
CA GLY A 79 -9.48 -4.28 -23.97
C GLY A 79 -8.72 -5.14 -22.96
N ASP A 80 -8.87 -6.46 -23.10
CA ASP A 80 -7.91 -7.55 -22.93
C ASP A 80 -6.60 -7.42 -22.09
N GLY A 81 -6.59 -6.58 -21.05
CA GLY A 81 -5.51 -6.55 -20.06
C GLY A 81 -4.23 -5.81 -20.50
N GLU A 82 -4.33 -4.82 -21.39
CA GLU A 82 -3.20 -3.92 -21.66
C GLU A 82 -3.17 -2.78 -20.63
N VAL A 83 -2.09 -2.70 -19.86
CA VAL A 83 -1.84 -1.61 -18.89
C VAL A 83 -1.21 -0.45 -19.66
N ASP A 84 -1.98 0.62 -19.90
CA ASP A 84 -1.48 1.85 -20.52
C ASP A 84 -0.72 2.68 -19.49
N TYR A 85 0.61 2.59 -19.49
CA TYR A 85 1.48 3.49 -18.74
C TYR A 85 1.68 4.77 -19.56
N GLN A 86 0.79 5.76 -19.41
CA GLN A 86 1.05 7.13 -19.86
C GLN A 86 1.97 7.88 -18.90
#